data_AF-A0A925T3C3-F1
#
_entry.id   AF-A0A925T3C3-F1
#
_cell.length_a   1.000
_cell.length_b   1.000
_cell.length_c   1.000
_cell.angle_alpha   90.00
_cell.angle_beta   90.00
_cell.angle_gamma   90.00
#
_symmetry.space_group_name_H-M   'P 1'
#
loop_
_entity.id
_entity.type
_entity.pdbx_description
1 polymer ?
#
loop_
_entity_poly.entity_id
_entity_poly.type
_entity_poly.pdbx_seq_one_letter_code
_entity_poly.pdbx_strand_id
1 'polypeptide(L)' 'LSRYAQRVGGNAIVNIRSNYKNIEFSSETEYECGAGNVTGGTAFVGDVVKLP' A
#
# COMPACT_ATOMS: atom_id res chain seq x y z
N LEU A 1 -6.25 -3.41 -2.25
CA LEU A 1 -6.44 -2.74 -0.94
C LEU A 1 -7.93 -2.52 -0.61
N SER A 2 -8.71 -1.69 -1.31
CA SER A 2 -10.12 -1.41 -0.96
C SER A 2 -11.02 -2.63 -0.72
N ARG A 3 -10.98 -3.64 -1.62
CA ARG A 3 -11.73 -4.89 -1.42
C ARG A 3 -11.33 -5.68 -0.17
N TYR A 4 -10.08 -5.56 0.28
CA TYR A 4 -9.61 -6.18 1.51
C TYR A 4 -10.17 -5.44 2.73
N ALA A 5 -10.13 -4.10 2.72
CA ALA A 5 -10.73 -3.30 3.78
C ALA A 5 -12.20 -3.66 4.03
N GLN A 6 -13.00 -3.75 2.95
CA GLN A 6 -14.40 -4.15 3.05
C GLN A 6 -14.60 -5.55 3.65
N ARG A 7 -13.73 -6.51 3.31
CA ARG A 7 -13.81 -7.88 3.86
C ARG A 7 -13.50 -7.93 5.34
N VAL A 8 -12.56 -7.12 5.82
CA VAL A 8 -12.17 -7.07 7.24
C VAL A 8 -13.00 -6.05 8.04
N GLY A 9 -14.08 -5.52 7.46
CA GLY A 9 -15.03 -4.64 8.14
C GLY A 9 -14.64 -3.14 8.18
N GLY A 10 -13.57 -2.75 7.51
CA GLY A 10 -13.16 -1.34 7.33
C GLY A 10 -13.77 -0.70 6.09
N ASN A 11 -13.81 0.63 6.06
CA ASN A 11 -14.33 1.42 4.93
C ASN A 11 -13.27 2.31 4.28
N ALA A 12 -12.10 2.46 4.90
CA ALA A 12 -11.00 3.27 4.37
C ALA A 12 -9.63 2.61 4.68
N ILE A 13 -8.62 3.05 3.93
CA ILE A 13 -7.23 2.61 4.10
C ILE A 13 -6.37 3.87 4.19
N VAL A 14 -5.62 3.98 5.28
CA VAL A 14 -4.80 5.14 5.62
C VAL A 14 -3.33 4.73 5.79
N ASN A 15 -2.45 5.72 5.97
CA ASN A 15 -1.01 5.51 6.13
C ASN A 15 -0.43 4.60 5.05
N ILE A 16 -0.71 4.89 3.78
CA ILE A 16 -0.24 4.08 2.66
C ILE A 16 1.28 4.24 2.52
N ARG A 17 2.00 3.12 2.44
CA ARG A 17 3.46 3.02 2.31
C ARG A 17 3.80 2.07 1.18
N SER A 18 4.92 2.27 0.50
CA SER A 18 5.43 1.27 -0.44
C SER A 18 6.19 0.19 0.32
N ASN A 19 6.04 -1.06 -0.09
CA ASN A 19 6.78 -2.19 0.43
C ASN A 19 7.53 -2.84 -0.74
N TYR A 20 8.84 -2.73 -0.74
CA TYR A 20 9.67 -3.39 -1.74
C TYR A 20 10.60 -4.37 -1.04
N LYS A 21 10.54 -5.64 -1.45
CA LYS A 21 11.33 -6.73 -0.84
C LYS A 21 11.19 -6.83 0.70
N ASN A 22 9.99 -6.61 1.23
CA ASN A 22 9.69 -6.57 2.67
C ASN A 22 10.34 -5.41 3.44
N ILE A 23 10.79 -4.38 2.73
CA ILE A 23 11.25 -3.13 3.34
C ILE A 23 10.15 -2.10 3.12
N GLU A 24 9.55 -1.62 4.21
CA GLU A 24 8.58 -0.53 4.15
C GLU A 24 9.32 0.79 3.96
N PHE A 25 8.93 1.51 2.91
CA PHE A 25 9.37 2.85 2.62
C PHE A 25 8.16 3.80 2.69
N SER A 26 8.33 4.87 3.46
CA SER A 26 7.32 5.90 3.68
C SER A 26 7.93 7.25 3.34
N SER A 27 7.44 7.88 2.28
CA SER A 27 7.73 9.28 1.94
C SER A 27 6.42 9.93 1.48
N GLU A 28 6.30 11.23 1.71
CA GLU A 28 5.15 12.01 1.24
C GLU A 28 5.21 12.27 -0.26
N THR A 29 6.40 12.22 -0.86
CA THR A 29 6.67 12.55 -2.26
C THR A 29 7.18 11.39 -3.09
N GLU A 30 7.79 10.38 -2.46
CA GLU A 30 8.35 9.22 -3.16
C GLU A 30 7.67 7.91 -2.78
N TYR A 31 7.73 6.96 -3.72
CA TYR A 31 7.38 5.56 -3.48
C TYR A 31 8.41 4.67 -4.19
N GLU A 32 8.69 3.50 -3.60
CA GLU A 32 9.59 2.54 -4.23
C GLU A 32 8.87 1.73 -5.31
N CYS A 33 9.50 1.65 -6.48
CA CYS A 33 9.06 0.82 -7.60
C CYS A 33 10.02 -0.35 -7.79
N GLY A 34 9.48 -1.56 -7.76
CA GLY A 34 10.22 -2.74 -8.21
C GLY A 34 10.24 -2.78 -9.73
N ALA A 35 11.36 -2.40 -10.32
CA ALA A 35 11.56 -2.54 -11.76
C ALA A 35 11.98 -3.98 -12.11
N GLY A 36 11.10 -4.73 -12.77
CA GLY A 36 11.48 -5.94 -13.49
C GLY A 36 12.00 -5.61 -14.90
N ASN A 37 12.53 -6.62 -15.60
CA ASN A 37 13.12 -6.43 -16.95
C ASN A 37 12.15 -5.82 -17.99
N VAL A 38 10.84 -5.96 -17.79
CA VAL A 38 9.81 -5.50 -18.75
C VAL A 38 8.65 -4.76 -18.06
N THR A 39 8.50 -4.90 -16.74
CA THR A 39 7.34 -4.34 -16.02
C THR A 39 7.81 -3.79 -14.67
N GLY A 40 7.45 -2.55 -14.38
CA GLY A 40 7.57 -1.96 -13.06
C GLY A 40 6.30 -2.24 -12.27
N GLY A 41 6.46 -2.70 -11.03
CA GLY A 41 5.37 -2.89 -10.09
C GLY A 41 5.74 -2.30 -8.74
N THR A 42 4.79 -1.66 -8.08
CA THR A 42 4.94 -1.22 -6.70
C THR A 42 3.92 -1.98 -5.85
N ALA A 43 4.34 -2.42 -4.66
CA ALA A 43 3.43 -3.00 -3.70
C ALA A 43 3.16 -1.96 -2.62
N PHE A 44 1.89 -1.66 -2.38
CA PHE A 44 1.47 -0.76 -1.33
C PHE A 44 0.90 -1.53 -0.15
N VAL A 45 1.29 -1.12 1.06
CA VAL A 45 0.71 -1.55 2.33
C VAL A 45 0.07 -0.34 3.02
N GLY A 46 -0.92 -0.58 3.87
CA GLY A 46 -1.62 0.49 4.57
C GLY A 46 -2.57 -0.06 5.61
N ASP A 47 -3.01 0.81 6.51
CA ASP A 47 -3.79 0.44 7.68
C ASP A 47 -5.28 0.53 7.35
N VAL A 48 -6.02 -0.55 7.61
CA VAL A 48 -7.48 -0.56 7.40
C VAL A 48 -8.17 0.08 8.60
N VAL A 49 -9.02 1.07 8.33
CA VAL A 49 -9.80 1.77 9.36
C VAL A 49 -11.28 1.80 9.00
N LYS A 50 -12.12 2.06 10.02
CA LYS A 50 -13.54 2.36 9.84
C LYS A 50 -13.79 3.79 10.32
N LEU A 51 -13.92 4.70 9.39
CA LEU A 51 -14.23 6.10 9.66
C LEU A 51 -15.75 6.26 9.89
N PRO A 52 -16.17 7.13 10.83
CA PRO A 52 -17.58 7.37 11.16
C PRO A 52 -18.38 7.96 10.00
#